data_AF-N8YPE7-F1
#
_entry.id   AF-N8YPE7-F1
#
_cell.length_a   1.000
_cell.length_b   1.000
_cell.length_c   1.000
_cell.angle_alpha   90.00
_cell.angle_beta   90.00
_cell.angle_gamma   90.00
#
_symmetry.space_group_name_H-M   'P 1'
#
loop_
_entity.id
_entity.type
_entity.pdbx_description
1 polymer ?
#
loop_
_entity_poly.entity_id
_entity_poly.type
_entity_poly.pdbx_seq_one_letter_code
_entity_poly.pdbx_strand_id
1 'polypeptide(L)'
;MFMTAQLNVLTQFLSDHACSTTVINHLNQKFVNFEATLLRAKVLREFSEKRHILIIQSEMTTKQTDFAYLFAPFILANLNQTVLYTSPLTDQLQSLLKPYYQIEKTINLTEKDETVLESLKLRLDFQDQALIEQDFICFELFKALTLSEIQTIFLITDYPIDIQGLYEIERYFRIRIFLIRPQDHQLQSSFQYQADDLNMQQLLFKYKDATHMALCREFSEMNARILTLLGLYDNYRAQNLVEDMFYSEHIYEKLSVYAEYMQTKLQNNVLSPKFKSVSSLTM
;
A
#
# COMPACT_ATOMS: atom_id res chain seq x y z
N MET A 1 26.43 4.79 -2.00
CA MET A 1 26.97 4.19 -0.76
C MET A 1 26.74 5.19 0.35
N PHE A 2 26.20 4.76 1.50
CA PHE A 2 25.89 5.65 2.61
C PHE A 2 27.16 6.10 3.33
N MET A 3 27.20 7.35 3.79
CA MET A 3 28.30 7.84 4.64
C MET A 3 28.27 7.15 6.00
N THR A 4 27.07 6.90 6.52
CA THR A 4 26.86 6.15 7.76
C THR A 4 26.98 4.64 7.50
N ALA A 5 28.04 4.00 7.99
CA ALA A 5 28.30 2.59 7.74
C ALA A 5 27.15 1.66 8.16
N GLN A 6 26.39 2.00 9.21
CA GLN A 6 25.25 1.19 9.66
C GLN A 6 24.08 1.21 8.67
N LEU A 7 23.99 2.20 7.78
CA LEU A 7 22.94 2.26 6.74
C LEU A 7 23.26 1.36 5.54
N ASN A 8 24.46 0.80 5.43
CA ASN A 8 24.81 -0.13 4.35
C ASN A 8 23.98 -1.43 4.39
N VAL A 9 23.27 -1.71 5.50
CA VAL A 9 22.25 -2.76 5.55
C VAL A 9 21.18 -2.59 4.47
N LEU A 10 20.85 -1.36 4.09
CA LEU A 10 19.87 -1.04 3.07
C LEU A 10 20.32 -1.46 1.66
N THR A 11 21.61 -1.69 1.43
CA THR A 11 22.11 -2.07 0.10
C THR A 11 22.17 -3.58 -0.14
N GLN A 12 21.71 -4.39 0.82
CA GLN A 12 21.98 -5.85 0.84
C GLN A 12 20.73 -6.74 0.82
N PHE A 13 19.52 -6.17 0.84
CA PHE A 13 18.28 -6.97 0.96
C PHE A 13 17.72 -7.50 -0.37
N LEU A 14 18.24 -7.04 -1.51
CA LEU A 14 17.90 -7.58 -2.82
C LEU A 14 18.90 -8.68 -3.19
N SER A 15 18.42 -9.86 -3.62
CA SER A 15 19.27 -11.06 -3.77
C SER A 15 20.24 -10.97 -4.95
N ASP A 16 19.79 -10.38 -6.07
CA ASP A 16 20.52 -10.44 -7.34
C ASP A 16 21.16 -9.10 -7.76
N HIS A 17 20.64 -7.98 -7.25
CA HIS A 17 21.01 -6.64 -7.70
C HIS A 17 21.04 -5.64 -6.54
N ALA A 18 21.98 -4.70 -6.54
CA ALA A 18 21.94 -3.57 -5.61
C ALA A 18 20.88 -2.55 -6.04
N CYS A 19 20.27 -1.83 -5.08
CA CYS A 19 19.39 -0.70 -5.39
C CYS A 19 20.11 0.28 -6.33
N SER A 20 19.41 0.75 -7.37
CA SER A 20 20.02 1.64 -8.36
C SER A 20 20.43 2.99 -7.76
N THR A 21 21.40 3.64 -8.39
CA THR A 21 21.78 5.02 -8.03
C THR A 21 20.64 6.01 -8.29
N THR A 22 19.74 5.70 -9.23
CA THR A 22 18.54 6.47 -9.54
C THR A 22 17.60 6.57 -8.34
N VAL A 23 17.35 5.45 -7.64
CA VAL A 23 16.52 5.44 -6.42
C VAL A 23 17.11 6.35 -5.35
N ILE A 24 18.41 6.23 -5.09
CA ILE A 24 19.11 7.07 -4.10
C ILE A 24 19.04 8.55 -4.49
N ASN A 25 19.19 8.86 -5.78
CA ASN A 25 19.08 10.24 -6.27
C ASN A 25 17.66 10.79 -6.10
N HIS A 26 16.62 10.01 -6.42
CA HIS A 26 15.22 10.42 -6.19
C HIS A 26 14.94 10.66 -4.71
N LEU A 27 15.43 9.81 -3.81
CA LEU A 27 15.28 9.99 -2.37
C LEU A 27 16.01 11.24 -1.88
N ASN A 28 17.23 11.53 -2.37
CA ASN A 28 17.96 12.74 -2.02
C ASN A 28 17.34 14.03 -2.60
N GLN A 29 16.60 13.95 -3.71
CA GLN A 29 15.81 15.07 -4.21
C GLN A 29 14.58 15.31 -3.35
N LYS A 30 13.95 14.24 -2.85
CA LYS A 30 12.75 14.30 -2.01
C LYS A 30 13.06 14.75 -0.58
N PHE A 31 14.20 14.35 -0.03
CA PHE A 31 14.61 14.65 1.34
C PHE A 31 15.89 15.48 1.36
N VAL A 32 15.84 16.65 2.00
CA VAL A 32 17.00 17.58 2.14
C VAL A 32 18.25 16.88 2.68
N ASN A 33 18.09 15.90 3.59
CA ASN A 33 19.15 14.97 3.99
C ASN A 33 18.52 13.61 4.31
N PHE A 34 18.57 12.69 3.35
CA PHE A 34 17.93 11.37 3.46
C PHE A 34 18.49 10.54 4.62
N GLU A 35 19.82 10.47 4.79
CA GLU A 35 20.46 9.72 5.90
C GLU A 35 20.03 10.25 7.27
N ALA A 36 20.10 11.57 7.47
CA ALA A 36 19.70 12.17 8.73
C ALA A 36 18.20 11.94 9.02
N THR A 37 17.37 11.90 7.97
CA THR A 37 15.93 11.66 8.08
C THR A 37 15.66 10.21 8.51
N LEU A 38 16.35 9.23 7.91
CA LEU A 38 16.28 7.82 8.33
C LEU A 38 16.67 7.63 9.79
N LEU A 39 17.80 8.20 10.20
CA LEU A 39 18.31 8.07 11.58
C LEU A 39 17.37 8.76 12.58
N ARG A 40 16.83 9.93 12.24
CA ARG A 40 15.84 10.63 13.06
C ARG A 40 14.55 9.81 13.19
N ALA A 41 14.03 9.30 12.08
CA ALA A 41 12.81 8.50 12.06
C ALA A 41 12.93 7.24 12.92
N LYS A 42 14.08 6.55 12.85
CA LYS A 42 14.41 5.42 13.72
C LYS A 42 14.29 5.79 15.20
N VAL A 43 14.87 6.92 15.63
CA VAL A 43 14.80 7.36 17.03
C VAL A 43 13.37 7.73 17.40
N LEU A 44 12.67 8.48 16.56
CA LEU A 44 11.30 8.93 16.83
C LEU A 44 10.28 7.77 16.86
N ARG A 45 10.52 6.69 16.13
CA ARG A 45 9.64 5.51 16.07
C ARG A 45 9.43 4.86 17.44
N GLU A 46 10.41 4.94 18.34
CA GLU A 46 10.30 4.41 19.70
C GLU A 46 9.32 5.22 20.58
N PHE A 47 9.14 6.48 20.25
CA PHE A 47 8.27 7.41 20.98
C PHE A 47 6.92 7.63 20.29
N SER A 48 6.72 7.02 19.12
CA SER A 48 5.50 7.23 18.34
C SER A 48 4.31 6.52 18.98
N GLU A 49 3.28 7.29 19.32
CA GLU A 49 1.97 6.77 19.75
C GLU A 49 1.19 6.19 18.57
N LYS A 50 1.48 6.68 17.35
CA LYS A 50 0.90 6.21 16.10
C LYS A 50 1.58 4.90 15.68
N ARG A 51 0.76 3.88 15.39
CA ARG A 51 1.23 2.56 14.90
C ARG A 51 0.59 2.24 13.57
N HIS A 52 1.15 2.79 12.51
CA HIS A 52 0.63 2.63 11.15
C HIS A 52 1.21 1.37 10.50
N ILE A 53 0.39 0.78 9.64
CA ILE A 53 0.75 -0.33 8.76
C ILE A 53 0.98 0.25 7.38
N LEU A 54 2.06 -0.14 6.72
CA LEU A 54 2.27 0.11 5.31
C LEU A 54 2.20 -1.21 4.54
N ILE A 55 1.48 -1.23 3.43
CA ILE A 55 1.49 -2.31 2.46
C ILE A 55 2.19 -1.78 1.22
N ILE A 56 3.32 -2.37 0.87
CA ILE A 56 4.05 -2.15 -0.38
C ILE A 56 3.79 -3.37 -1.23
N GLN A 57 3.03 -3.18 -2.30
CA GLN A 57 2.70 -4.25 -3.24
C GLN A 57 3.38 -3.97 -4.58
N SER A 58 4.17 -4.93 -5.06
CA SER A 58 4.74 -4.91 -6.41
C SER A 58 3.63 -4.85 -7.47
N GLU A 59 4.05 -4.59 -8.71
CA GLU A 59 3.16 -4.60 -9.87
C GLU A 59 2.25 -5.84 -9.87
N MET A 60 0.93 -5.61 -9.87
CA MET A 60 -0.05 -6.67 -10.04
C MET A 60 -0.03 -7.09 -11.50
N THR A 61 0.40 -8.33 -11.76
CA THR A 61 0.35 -8.91 -13.09
C THR A 61 -1.06 -9.42 -13.39
N THR A 62 -1.27 -10.05 -14.54
CA THR A 62 -2.59 -10.62 -14.91
C THR A 62 -3.03 -11.81 -14.05
N LYS A 63 -2.22 -12.24 -13.06
CA LYS A 63 -2.55 -13.32 -12.13
C LYS A 63 -3.53 -12.84 -11.05
N GLN A 64 -4.55 -13.65 -10.79
CA GLN A 64 -5.58 -13.37 -9.77
C GLN A 64 -5.02 -13.19 -8.36
N THR A 65 -3.99 -13.97 -8.01
CA THR A 65 -3.34 -13.94 -6.69
C THR A 65 -2.84 -12.56 -6.33
N ASP A 66 -2.46 -11.77 -7.32
CA ASP A 66 -1.89 -10.45 -7.12
C ASP A 66 -3.01 -9.49 -6.67
N PHE A 67 -4.21 -9.61 -7.24
CA PHE A 67 -5.34 -8.74 -6.91
C PHE A 67 -5.97 -9.01 -5.54
N ALA A 68 -5.77 -10.20 -4.96
CA ALA A 68 -6.31 -10.52 -3.64
C ALA A 68 -5.89 -9.49 -2.58
N TYR A 69 -4.64 -9.03 -2.62
CA TYR A 69 -4.09 -8.11 -1.64
C TYR A 69 -4.44 -6.63 -1.88
N LEU A 70 -5.05 -6.30 -3.03
CA LEU A 70 -5.61 -4.97 -3.27
C LEU A 70 -6.71 -4.62 -2.24
N PHE A 71 -7.37 -5.63 -1.69
CA PHE A 71 -8.44 -5.48 -0.70
C PHE A 71 -7.94 -5.36 0.75
N ALA A 72 -6.71 -5.78 1.02
CA ALA A 72 -6.09 -5.72 2.35
C ALA A 72 -6.22 -4.36 3.05
N PRO A 73 -5.95 -3.21 2.39
CA PRO A 73 -6.09 -1.93 3.07
C PRO A 73 -7.52 -1.59 3.50
N PHE A 74 -8.54 -2.01 2.74
CA PHE A 74 -9.94 -1.78 3.11
C PHE A 74 -10.36 -2.68 4.28
N ILE A 75 -9.93 -3.94 4.27
CA ILE A 75 -10.14 -4.90 5.36
C ILE A 75 -9.53 -4.35 6.65
N LEU A 76 -8.26 -3.94 6.62
CA LEU A 76 -7.56 -3.40 7.79
C LEU A 76 -8.22 -2.11 8.30
N ALA A 77 -8.61 -1.21 7.40
CA ALA A 77 -9.28 0.04 7.78
C ALA A 77 -10.70 -0.18 8.34
N ASN A 78 -11.40 -1.25 7.95
CA ASN A 78 -12.65 -1.71 8.59
C ASN A 78 -12.40 -2.25 10.01
N LEU A 79 -11.21 -2.80 10.27
CA LEU A 79 -10.75 -3.25 11.59
C LEU A 79 -10.08 -2.14 12.42
N ASN A 80 -10.32 -0.87 12.05
CA ASN A 80 -9.76 0.32 12.69
C ASN A 80 -8.22 0.37 12.72
N GLN A 81 -7.54 -0.37 11.83
CA GLN A 81 -6.11 -0.25 11.66
C GLN A 81 -5.80 0.89 10.70
N THR A 82 -4.87 1.77 11.09
CA THR A 82 -4.39 2.83 10.18
C THR A 82 -3.43 2.25 9.17
N VAL A 83 -3.84 2.23 7.90
CA VAL A 83 -3.10 1.60 6.81
C VAL A 83 -2.79 2.57 5.67
N LEU A 84 -1.55 2.53 5.22
CA LEU A 84 -1.08 3.12 3.98
C LEU A 84 -0.88 1.97 2.99
N TYR A 85 -1.32 2.15 1.76
CA TYR A 85 -1.13 1.17 0.69
C TYR A 85 -0.48 1.84 -0.50
N THR A 86 0.55 1.21 -1.05
CA THR A 86 1.23 1.69 -2.25
C THR A 86 1.50 0.56 -3.23
N SER A 87 1.37 0.88 -4.51
CA SER A 87 1.58 -0.01 -5.65
C SER A 87 1.91 0.85 -6.88
N PRO A 88 2.66 0.32 -7.87
CA PRO A 88 2.71 0.93 -9.19
C PRO A 88 1.29 1.03 -9.77
N LEU A 89 1.01 2.13 -10.48
CA LEU A 89 -0.23 2.32 -11.20
C LEU A 89 -0.12 1.67 -12.59
N THR A 90 -0.66 0.45 -12.73
CA THR A 90 -0.79 -0.21 -14.03
C THR A 90 -2.12 0.11 -14.68
N ASP A 91 -2.19 -0.03 -16.00
CA ASP A 91 -3.45 0.07 -16.76
C ASP A 91 -4.54 -0.86 -16.20
N GLN A 92 -4.15 -2.05 -15.73
CA GLN A 92 -5.07 -3.04 -15.17
C GLN A 92 -5.61 -2.64 -13.79
N LEU A 93 -4.76 -2.14 -12.90
CA LEU A 93 -5.20 -1.60 -11.63
C LEU A 93 -6.12 -0.39 -11.83
N GLN A 94 -5.76 0.46 -12.80
CA GLN A 94 -6.56 1.62 -13.17
C GLN A 94 -7.93 1.20 -13.70
N SER A 95 -8.01 0.23 -14.62
CA SER A 95 -9.28 -0.23 -15.19
C SER A 95 -10.20 -0.83 -14.14
N LEU A 96 -9.65 -1.58 -13.18
CA LEU A 96 -10.38 -2.22 -12.08
C LEU A 96 -10.98 -1.21 -11.10
N LEU A 97 -10.20 -0.19 -10.71
CA LEU A 97 -10.62 0.78 -9.70
C LEU A 97 -11.40 1.98 -10.27
N LYS A 98 -11.20 2.35 -11.54
CA LYS A 98 -11.83 3.51 -12.19
C LYS A 98 -13.36 3.61 -12.02
N PRO A 99 -14.15 2.51 -12.03
CA PRO A 99 -15.59 2.59 -11.79
C PRO A 99 -15.94 3.09 -10.38
N TYR A 100 -15.03 2.95 -9.42
CA TYR A 100 -15.26 3.22 -8.01
C TYR A 100 -14.44 4.42 -7.49
N TYR A 101 -13.28 4.69 -8.08
CA TYR A 101 -12.31 5.67 -7.59
C TYR A 101 -11.57 6.37 -8.74
N GLN A 102 -11.57 7.70 -8.75
CA GLN A 102 -10.93 8.53 -9.80
C GLN A 102 -9.42 8.65 -9.57
N ILE A 103 -8.69 7.53 -9.71
CA ILE A 103 -7.26 7.44 -9.39
C ILE A 103 -6.44 8.56 -10.03
N GLU A 104 -6.67 8.84 -11.31
CA GLU A 104 -5.85 9.75 -12.11
C GLU A 104 -5.84 11.17 -11.56
N LYS A 105 -6.95 11.59 -10.94
CA LYS A 105 -7.08 12.92 -10.33
C LYS A 105 -6.42 13.00 -8.97
N THR A 106 -6.17 11.86 -8.32
CA THR A 106 -5.64 11.77 -6.96
C THR A 106 -4.13 11.64 -6.88
N ILE A 107 -3.46 11.31 -7.99
CA ILE A 107 -1.99 11.18 -8.11
C ILE A 107 -1.26 12.46 -7.64
N ASN A 108 -1.90 13.62 -7.77
CA ASN A 108 -1.33 14.93 -7.41
C ASN A 108 -1.78 15.47 -6.04
N LEU A 109 -2.54 14.71 -5.26
CA LEU A 109 -2.89 15.11 -3.91
C LEU A 109 -1.62 15.00 -3.06
N THR A 110 -1.03 16.15 -2.75
CA THR A 110 0.23 16.24 -2.02
C THR A 110 0.20 15.48 -0.71
N GLU A 111 1.35 14.94 -0.30
CA GLU A 111 1.63 14.17 0.92
C GLU A 111 1.15 14.80 2.26
N LYS A 112 0.64 16.03 2.23
CA LYS A 112 0.23 16.83 3.39
C LYS A 112 -1.19 16.57 3.89
N ASP A 113 -1.97 15.74 3.23
CA ASP A 113 -3.32 15.42 3.69
C ASP A 113 -3.32 14.27 4.72
N GLU A 114 -2.56 14.43 5.82
CA GLU A 114 -2.63 13.56 7.01
C GLU A 114 -4.08 13.35 7.48
N THR A 115 -4.93 14.35 7.23
CA THR A 115 -6.37 14.33 7.51
C THR A 115 -7.12 13.14 6.89
N VAL A 116 -6.71 12.67 5.70
CA VAL A 116 -7.32 11.49 5.05
C VAL A 116 -7.07 10.25 5.88
N LEU A 117 -5.79 10.01 6.20
CA LEU A 117 -5.35 8.85 6.96
C LEU A 117 -5.92 8.87 8.39
N GLU A 118 -6.02 10.05 9.00
CA GLU A 118 -6.60 10.22 10.34
C GLU A 118 -8.11 9.96 10.35
N SER A 119 -8.84 10.44 9.33
CA SER A 119 -10.32 10.32 9.24
C SER A 119 -10.78 8.93 8.82
N LEU A 120 -10.11 8.33 7.83
CA LEU A 120 -10.56 7.08 7.20
C LEU A 120 -9.78 5.86 7.65
N LYS A 121 -8.65 6.05 8.35
CA LYS A 121 -7.66 5.01 8.66
C LYS A 121 -7.05 4.37 7.41
N LEU A 122 -7.18 5.02 6.26
CA LEU A 122 -6.81 4.49 4.95
C LEU A 122 -6.18 5.59 4.11
N ARG A 123 -5.05 5.29 3.46
CA ARG A 123 -4.49 6.11 2.38
C ARG A 123 -3.98 5.20 1.26
N LEU A 124 -4.44 5.46 0.05
CA LEU A 124 -3.95 4.82 -1.17
C LEU A 124 -2.95 5.76 -1.87
N ASP A 125 -1.77 5.25 -2.19
CA ASP A 125 -0.65 5.98 -2.81
C ASP A 125 -0.14 5.19 -4.03
N PHE A 126 -0.75 5.42 -5.19
CA PHE A 126 -0.38 4.75 -6.44
C PHE A 126 0.72 5.54 -7.17
N GLN A 127 1.82 4.88 -7.51
CA GLN A 127 2.97 5.53 -8.17
C GLN A 127 2.81 5.48 -9.70
N ASP A 128 2.76 6.65 -10.33
CA ASP A 128 2.65 6.83 -11.80
C ASP A 128 4.01 6.70 -12.51
N GLN A 129 5.12 6.72 -11.77
CA GLN A 129 6.46 6.59 -12.34
C GLN A 129 6.78 5.12 -12.65
N ALA A 130 7.17 4.85 -13.90
CA ALA A 130 7.68 3.57 -14.38
C ALA A 130 9.07 3.25 -13.80
N LEU A 131 9.13 3.04 -12.48
CA LEU A 131 10.27 2.38 -11.85
C LEU A 131 10.18 0.89 -12.17
N ILE A 132 11.31 0.30 -12.54
CA ILE A 132 11.43 -1.16 -12.55
C ILE A 132 11.18 -1.72 -11.15
N GLU A 133 10.67 -2.95 -11.05
CA GLU A 133 10.18 -3.53 -9.79
C GLU A 133 11.18 -3.40 -8.62
N GLN A 134 12.46 -3.71 -8.85
CA GLN A 134 13.51 -3.60 -7.82
C GLN A 134 13.66 -2.16 -7.28
N ASP A 135 13.55 -1.16 -8.17
CA ASP A 135 13.72 0.24 -7.82
C ASP A 135 12.48 0.75 -7.08
N PHE A 136 11.28 0.30 -7.48
CA PHE A 136 10.05 0.55 -6.75
C PHE A 136 10.13 0.01 -5.31
N ILE A 137 10.53 -1.27 -5.15
CA ILE A 137 10.67 -1.91 -3.83
C ILE A 137 11.68 -1.14 -2.96
N CYS A 138 12.87 -0.84 -3.48
CA CYS A 138 13.87 -0.05 -2.74
C CYS A 138 13.31 1.32 -2.36
N PHE A 139 12.72 2.04 -3.32
CA PHE A 139 12.22 3.39 -3.11
C PHE A 139 11.14 3.44 -2.02
N GLU A 140 10.11 2.59 -2.12
CA GLU A 140 9.00 2.60 -1.16
C GLU A 140 9.43 2.07 0.21
N LEU A 141 10.29 1.05 0.28
CA LEU A 141 10.83 0.59 1.57
C LEU A 141 11.64 1.70 2.25
N PHE A 142 12.52 2.37 1.51
CA PHE A 142 13.38 3.42 2.04
C PHE A 142 12.58 4.65 2.47
N LYS A 143 11.58 5.04 1.67
CA LYS A 143 10.59 6.06 2.03
C LYS A 143 9.79 5.66 3.28
N ALA A 144 9.42 4.40 3.45
CA ALA A 144 8.73 3.94 4.64
C ALA A 144 9.59 4.09 5.91
N LEU A 145 10.89 3.80 5.80
CA LEU A 145 11.82 3.87 6.93
C LEU A 145 12.06 5.30 7.43
N THR A 146 11.77 6.34 6.62
CA THR A 146 11.79 7.75 7.05
C THR A 146 10.54 8.18 7.79
N LEU A 147 9.49 7.37 7.82
CA LEU A 147 8.25 7.65 8.54
C LEU A 147 8.28 6.97 9.91
N SER A 148 8.18 7.77 10.97
CA SER A 148 8.35 7.31 12.35
C SER A 148 7.10 6.62 12.91
N GLU A 149 5.95 6.84 12.29
CA GLU A 149 4.65 6.28 12.64
C GLU A 149 4.46 4.86 12.10
N ILE A 150 5.26 4.45 11.10
CA ILE A 150 5.18 3.09 10.55
C ILE A 150 5.90 2.12 11.48
N GLN A 151 5.16 1.10 11.92
CA GLN A 151 5.65 0.03 12.79
C GLN A 151 5.64 -1.34 12.11
N THR A 152 4.85 -1.49 11.05
CA THR A 152 4.73 -2.74 10.31
C THR A 152 4.66 -2.45 8.82
N ILE A 153 5.45 -3.19 8.05
CA ILE A 153 5.46 -3.17 6.59
C ILE A 153 5.09 -4.57 6.12
N PHE A 154 4.11 -4.67 5.23
CA PHE A 154 3.91 -5.84 4.38
C PHE A 154 4.56 -5.56 3.04
N LEU A 155 5.55 -6.36 2.67
CA LEU A 155 6.16 -6.34 1.36
C LEU A 155 5.58 -7.51 0.56
N ILE A 156 4.69 -7.19 -0.38
CA ILE A 156 3.95 -8.16 -1.20
C ILE A 156 4.58 -8.18 -2.60
N THR A 157 5.44 -9.16 -2.84
CA THR A 157 6.24 -9.24 -4.07
C THR A 157 6.73 -10.67 -4.30
N ASP A 158 6.82 -11.07 -5.56
CA ASP A 158 7.51 -12.30 -5.97
C ASP A 158 9.00 -12.06 -6.30
N TYR A 159 9.47 -10.80 -6.27
CA TYR A 159 10.86 -10.45 -6.52
C TYR A 159 11.80 -11.14 -5.50
N PRO A 160 13.00 -11.61 -5.93
CA PRO A 160 13.97 -12.24 -5.04
C PRO A 160 14.52 -11.31 -3.94
N ILE A 161 13.93 -11.38 -2.74
CA ILE A 161 14.39 -10.67 -1.54
C ILE A 161 15.25 -11.57 -0.66
N ASP A 162 16.43 -11.08 -0.26
CA ASP A 162 17.28 -11.70 0.75
C ASP A 162 16.66 -11.49 2.14
N ILE A 163 16.23 -12.60 2.73
CA ILE A 163 15.55 -12.62 4.04
C ILE A 163 16.50 -12.14 5.14
N GLN A 164 17.79 -12.45 5.04
CA GLN A 164 18.76 -12.04 6.06
C GLN A 164 18.98 -10.52 6.03
N GLY A 165 19.15 -9.94 4.84
CA GLY A 165 19.20 -8.50 4.65
C GLY A 165 17.95 -7.81 5.18
N LEU A 166 16.76 -8.35 4.89
CA LEU A 166 15.50 -7.80 5.40
C LEU A 166 15.42 -7.83 6.92
N TYR A 167 15.85 -8.92 7.55
CA TYR A 167 15.91 -9.07 9.01
C TYR A 167 16.89 -8.07 9.66
N GLU A 168 18.04 -7.81 9.05
CA GLU A 168 18.97 -6.79 9.55
C GLU A 168 18.37 -5.38 9.44
N ILE A 169 17.58 -5.09 8.40
CA ILE A 169 16.81 -3.83 8.30
C ILE A 169 15.77 -3.75 9.42
N GLU A 170 14.96 -4.79 9.64
CA GLU A 170 13.99 -4.86 10.74
C GLU A 170 14.64 -4.55 12.10
N ARG A 171 15.73 -5.26 12.41
CA ARG A 171 16.45 -5.10 13.68
C ARG A 171 17.05 -3.71 13.83
N TYR A 172 17.64 -3.18 12.76
CA TYR A 172 18.30 -1.88 12.82
C TYR A 172 17.30 -0.73 12.95
N PHE A 173 16.18 -0.76 12.22
CA PHE A 173 15.15 0.29 12.23
C PHE A 173 14.06 0.09 13.28
N ARG A 174 14.07 -1.05 13.99
CA ARG A 174 13.06 -1.43 15.00
C ARG A 174 11.65 -1.39 14.42
N ILE A 175 11.49 -2.07 13.29
CA ILE A 175 10.24 -2.17 12.53
C ILE A 175 9.98 -3.63 12.20
N ARG A 176 8.72 -4.03 12.04
CA ARG A 176 8.34 -5.35 11.53
C ARG A 176 8.14 -5.29 10.03
N ILE A 177 8.70 -6.22 9.29
CA ILE A 177 8.59 -6.35 7.83
C ILE A 177 8.23 -7.80 7.51
N PHE A 178 7.01 -7.99 7.03
CA PHE A 178 6.53 -9.30 6.57
C PHE A 178 6.65 -9.38 5.06
N LEU A 179 7.39 -10.37 4.57
CA LEU A 179 7.43 -10.72 3.16
C LEU A 179 6.30 -11.70 2.82
N ILE A 180 5.48 -11.35 1.84
CA ILE A 180 4.43 -12.18 1.29
C ILE A 180 4.69 -12.34 -0.21
N ARG A 181 4.79 -13.59 -0.67
CA ARG A 181 4.91 -13.93 -2.09
C ARG A 181 3.55 -14.40 -2.59
N PRO A 182 2.86 -13.65 -3.47
CA PRO A 182 1.62 -14.11 -4.07
C PRO A 182 1.74 -15.49 -4.73
N GLN A 183 2.86 -15.80 -5.40
CA GLN A 183 3.05 -17.09 -6.09
C GLN A 183 3.11 -18.31 -5.17
N ASP A 184 3.42 -18.12 -3.88
CA ASP A 184 3.46 -19.23 -2.92
C ASP A 184 2.03 -19.77 -2.64
N HIS A 185 1.00 -18.99 -2.98
CA HIS A 185 -0.38 -19.42 -2.86
C HIS A 185 -0.78 -20.25 -4.08
N GLN A 186 -1.01 -21.55 -3.86
CA GLN A 186 -1.59 -22.42 -4.87
C GLN A 186 -3.10 -22.19 -4.93
N LEU A 187 -3.59 -21.70 -6.07
CA LEU A 187 -5.03 -21.57 -6.31
C LEU A 187 -5.67 -22.95 -6.15
N GLN A 188 -6.64 -23.05 -5.24
CA GLN A 188 -7.37 -24.29 -4.98
C GLN A 188 -8.42 -24.54 -6.06
N SER A 189 -8.90 -23.48 -6.71
CA SER A 189 -9.87 -23.56 -7.78
C SER A 189 -9.22 -23.86 -9.14
N SER A 190 -9.89 -24.71 -9.93
CA SER A 190 -9.53 -24.95 -11.34
C SER A 190 -9.84 -23.76 -12.26
N PHE A 191 -10.34 -22.65 -11.71
CA PHE A 191 -10.79 -21.50 -12.46
C PHE A 191 -9.62 -20.53 -12.66
N GLN A 192 -8.96 -20.65 -13.82
CA GLN A 192 -8.05 -19.62 -14.30
C GLN A 192 -8.84 -18.45 -14.86
N TYR A 193 -9.10 -17.49 -14.00
CA TYR A 193 -9.58 -16.16 -14.28
C TYR A 193 -8.42 -15.26 -14.73
N GLN A 194 -8.63 -14.47 -15.79
CA GLN A 194 -7.74 -13.36 -16.13
C GLN A 194 -8.27 -12.10 -15.46
N ALA A 195 -7.39 -11.22 -14.98
CA ALA A 195 -7.82 -10.04 -14.25
C ALA A 195 -8.68 -9.05 -15.08
N ASP A 196 -8.62 -9.12 -16.42
CA ASP A 196 -9.49 -8.35 -17.32
C ASP A 196 -10.96 -8.80 -17.26
N ASP A 197 -11.22 -10.02 -16.77
CA ASP A 197 -12.57 -10.54 -16.59
C ASP A 197 -13.18 -10.15 -15.23
N LEU A 198 -12.42 -9.49 -14.33
CA LEU A 198 -12.80 -9.33 -12.92
C LEU A 198 -13.98 -8.41 -12.74
N ASN A 199 -15.14 -9.04 -12.59
CA ASN A 199 -16.36 -8.35 -12.24
C ASN A 199 -16.35 -7.98 -10.76
N MET A 200 -15.76 -6.81 -10.46
CA MET A 200 -15.70 -6.22 -9.14
C MET A 200 -17.08 -6.05 -8.49
N GLN A 201 -18.13 -5.82 -9.27
CA GLN A 201 -19.48 -5.73 -8.75
C GLN A 201 -19.94 -7.08 -8.20
N GLN A 202 -19.76 -8.17 -8.93
CA GLN A 202 -20.07 -9.50 -8.39
C GLN A 202 -19.18 -9.86 -7.20
N LEU A 203 -17.88 -9.54 -7.26
CA LEU A 203 -16.95 -9.84 -6.18
C LEU A 203 -17.33 -9.13 -4.87
N LEU A 204 -17.73 -7.86 -4.95
CA LEU A 204 -17.94 -7.03 -3.77
C LEU A 204 -19.39 -6.96 -3.25
N PHE A 205 -20.39 -7.42 -4.03
CA PHE A 205 -21.80 -7.37 -3.65
C PHE A 205 -22.34 -8.70 -3.15
N LYS A 206 -23.44 -8.67 -2.39
CA LYS A 206 -24.01 -9.86 -1.74
C LYS A 206 -24.25 -11.07 -2.65
N TYR A 207 -24.75 -10.85 -3.87
CA TYR A 207 -25.11 -11.92 -4.80
C TYR A 207 -23.93 -12.29 -5.71
N LYS A 208 -23.52 -13.55 -5.67
CA LYS A 208 -22.35 -14.09 -6.37
C LYS A 208 -22.72 -15.35 -7.14
N ASP A 209 -22.17 -15.48 -8.34
CA ASP A 209 -22.15 -16.78 -9.02
C ASP A 209 -21.11 -17.72 -8.38
N ALA A 210 -21.07 -18.98 -8.85
CA ALA A 210 -20.16 -19.99 -8.32
C ALA A 210 -18.68 -19.58 -8.40
N THR A 211 -18.31 -18.84 -9.44
CA THR A 211 -16.94 -18.37 -9.67
C THR A 211 -16.55 -17.32 -8.64
N HIS A 212 -17.41 -16.32 -8.41
CA HIS A 212 -17.12 -15.24 -7.45
C HIS A 212 -17.20 -15.72 -5.99
N MET A 213 -18.00 -16.75 -5.70
CA MET A 213 -17.95 -17.42 -4.38
C MET A 213 -16.59 -18.08 -4.14
N ALA A 214 -16.04 -18.78 -5.15
CA ALA A 214 -14.71 -19.38 -5.04
C ALA A 214 -13.60 -18.31 -4.90
N LEU A 215 -13.65 -17.25 -5.70
CA LEU A 215 -12.70 -16.13 -5.61
C LEU A 215 -12.73 -15.45 -4.24
N CYS A 216 -13.92 -15.21 -3.68
CA CYS A 216 -14.03 -14.61 -2.35
C CYS A 216 -13.41 -15.50 -1.28
N ARG A 217 -13.61 -16.82 -1.35
CA ARG A 217 -12.98 -17.75 -0.41
C ARG A 217 -11.46 -17.71 -0.50
N GLU A 218 -10.91 -17.71 -1.72
CA GLU A 218 -9.46 -17.64 -1.95
C GLU A 218 -8.89 -16.30 -1.49
N PHE A 219 -9.51 -15.18 -1.87
CA PHE A 219 -9.06 -13.84 -1.44
C PHE A 219 -9.17 -13.69 0.08
N SER A 220 -10.15 -14.32 0.71
CA SER A 220 -10.29 -14.33 2.16
C SER A 220 -9.19 -15.13 2.84
N GLU A 221 -8.81 -16.28 2.30
CA GLU A 221 -7.68 -17.07 2.80
C GLU A 221 -6.35 -16.29 2.68
N MET A 222 -6.11 -15.65 1.54
CA MET A 222 -4.90 -14.84 1.31
C MET A 222 -4.84 -13.65 2.26
N ASN A 223 -5.92 -12.88 2.41
CA ASN A 223 -5.96 -11.74 3.32
C ASN A 223 -5.96 -12.16 4.80
N ALA A 224 -6.47 -13.34 5.16
CA ALA A 224 -6.39 -13.87 6.51
C ALA A 224 -4.93 -14.01 7.00
N ARG A 225 -3.99 -14.27 6.08
CA ARG A 225 -2.56 -14.31 6.39
C ARG A 225 -2.05 -12.98 6.94
N ILE A 226 -2.48 -11.84 6.38
CA ILE A 226 -2.11 -10.51 6.88
C ILE A 226 -2.60 -10.31 8.32
N LEU A 227 -3.87 -10.64 8.59
CA LEU A 227 -4.48 -10.52 9.91
C LEU A 227 -3.80 -11.43 10.95
N THR A 228 -3.41 -12.63 10.52
CA THR A 228 -2.68 -13.60 11.36
C THR A 228 -1.27 -13.11 11.68
N LEU A 229 -0.55 -12.55 10.69
CA LEU A 229 0.80 -12.00 10.88
C LEU A 229 0.82 -10.77 11.81
N LEU A 230 -0.27 -9.99 11.80
CA LEU A 230 -0.48 -8.91 12.77
C LEU A 230 -0.83 -9.41 14.18
N GLY A 231 -1.16 -10.71 14.33
CA GLY A 231 -1.61 -11.28 15.60
C GLY A 231 -3.00 -10.81 16.01
N LEU A 232 -3.84 -10.35 15.08
CA LEU A 232 -5.19 -9.87 15.38
C LEU A 232 -6.16 -11.04 15.62
N TYR A 233 -6.03 -12.09 14.83
CA TYR A 233 -6.90 -13.26 14.84
C TYR A 233 -6.11 -14.52 14.50
N ASP A 234 -6.60 -15.68 14.94
CA ASP A 234 -6.19 -16.96 14.37
C ASP A 234 -6.68 -17.08 12.91
N ASN A 235 -6.04 -17.96 12.14
CA ASN A 235 -6.27 -18.05 10.70
C ASN A 235 -7.73 -18.37 10.33
N TYR A 236 -8.39 -19.27 11.07
CA TYR A 236 -9.78 -19.64 10.82
C TYR A 236 -10.73 -18.46 11.03
N ARG A 237 -10.59 -17.75 12.16
CA ARG A 237 -11.41 -16.54 12.42
C ARG A 237 -11.09 -15.42 11.45
N ALA A 238 -9.83 -15.23 11.09
CA ALA A 238 -9.41 -14.24 10.11
C ALA A 238 -10.04 -14.50 8.74
N GLN A 239 -10.04 -15.74 8.26
CA GLN A 239 -10.63 -16.11 6.98
C GLN A 239 -12.14 -15.85 6.95
N ASN A 240 -12.87 -16.37 7.93
CA ASN A 240 -14.32 -16.17 8.01
C ASN A 240 -14.69 -14.68 8.09
N LEU A 241 -13.94 -13.90 8.88
CA LEU A 241 -14.16 -12.46 9.02
C LEU A 241 -13.96 -11.71 7.70
N VAL A 242 -12.89 -12.04 6.96
CA VAL A 242 -12.65 -11.42 5.65
C VAL A 242 -13.73 -11.84 4.65
N GLU A 243 -14.12 -13.11 4.66
CA GLU A 243 -15.18 -13.62 3.79
C GLU A 243 -16.49 -12.88 4.06
N ASP A 244 -16.88 -12.75 5.33
CA ASP A 244 -18.05 -11.97 5.75
C ASP A 244 -18.00 -10.51 5.25
N MET A 245 -16.82 -9.88 5.20
CA MET A 245 -16.68 -8.52 4.66
C MET A 245 -16.89 -8.44 3.15
N PHE A 246 -16.57 -9.48 2.38
CA PHE A 246 -16.89 -9.56 0.95
C PHE A 246 -18.39 -9.81 0.70
N TYR A 247 -19.09 -10.51 1.61
CA TYR A 247 -20.52 -10.79 1.49
C TYR A 247 -21.42 -9.69 2.07
N SER A 248 -20.93 -8.95 3.07
CA SER A 248 -21.65 -7.87 3.75
C SER A 248 -21.35 -6.49 3.15
N GLU A 249 -20.68 -6.44 1.99
CA GLU A 249 -20.38 -5.20 1.25
C GLU A 249 -19.47 -4.21 1.99
N HIS A 250 -18.91 -4.58 3.15
CA HIS A 250 -18.05 -3.69 3.95
C HIS A 250 -16.80 -3.20 3.20
N ILE A 251 -16.23 -4.02 2.32
CA ILE A 251 -15.09 -3.61 1.47
C ILE A 251 -15.55 -2.55 0.45
N TYR A 252 -16.70 -2.78 -0.18
CA TYR A 252 -17.30 -1.83 -1.13
C TYR A 252 -17.66 -0.52 -0.45
N GLU A 253 -18.33 -0.57 0.70
CA GLU A 253 -18.69 0.62 1.48
C GLU A 253 -17.45 1.44 1.84
N LYS A 254 -16.38 0.79 2.32
CA LYS A 254 -15.14 1.49 2.67
C LYS A 254 -14.47 2.13 1.46
N LEU A 255 -14.44 1.43 0.33
CA LEU A 255 -13.96 1.96 -0.95
C LEU A 255 -14.80 3.15 -1.41
N SER A 256 -16.12 3.05 -1.33
CA SER A 256 -17.06 4.10 -1.73
C SER A 256 -16.90 5.36 -0.88
N VAL A 257 -16.84 5.23 0.46
CA VAL A 257 -16.59 6.34 1.39
C VAL A 257 -15.24 7.00 1.11
N TYR A 258 -14.20 6.21 0.87
CA TYR A 258 -12.88 6.73 0.50
C TYR A 258 -12.94 7.54 -0.80
N ALA A 259 -13.59 6.99 -1.83
CA ALA A 259 -13.72 7.65 -3.12
C ALA A 259 -14.52 8.95 -3.04
N GLU A 260 -15.64 8.95 -2.32
CA GLU A 260 -16.46 10.15 -2.09
C GLU A 260 -15.65 11.23 -1.38
N TYR A 261 -14.94 10.87 -0.30
CA TYR A 261 -14.09 11.81 0.44
C TYR A 261 -13.03 12.45 -0.47
N MET A 262 -12.33 11.63 -1.26
CA MET A 262 -11.30 12.11 -2.18
C MET A 262 -11.90 12.99 -3.29
N GLN A 263 -13.07 12.64 -3.80
CA GLN A 263 -13.79 13.47 -4.77
C GLN A 263 -14.18 14.83 -4.18
N THR A 264 -14.72 14.87 -2.96
CA THR A 264 -15.04 16.13 -2.26
C THR A 264 -13.79 16.98 -2.06
N LYS A 265 -12.66 16.37 -1.68
CA LYS A 265 -11.38 17.08 -1.54
C LYS A 265 -10.90 17.66 -2.86
N LEU A 266 -10.96 16.90 -3.94
CA LEU A 266 -10.61 17.38 -5.28
C LEU A 266 -11.50 18.55 -5.71
N GLN A 267 -12.82 18.44 -5.52
CA GLN A 267 -13.75 19.52 -5.84
C GLN A 267 -13.48 20.79 -5.01
N ASN A 268 -13.22 20.65 -3.71
CA ASN A 268 -12.92 21.78 -2.84
C ASN A 268 -11.57 22.43 -3.18
N ASN A 269 -10.53 21.64 -3.49
CA ASN A 269 -9.24 22.17 -3.93
C ASN A 269 -9.34 22.91 -5.27
N VAL A 270 -10.23 22.48 -6.17
CA VAL A 270 -10.55 23.17 -7.44
C VAL A 270 -11.37 24.44 -7.20
N LEU A 271 -12.29 24.45 -6.23
CA LEU A 271 -13.13 25.60 -5.85
C LEU A 271 -12.42 26.60 -4.94
N SER A 272 -11.22 26.28 -4.43
CA SER A 272 -10.32 27.22 -3.76
C SER A 272 -9.14 27.60 -4.67
N PRO A 273 -9.35 28.29 -5.81
CA PRO A 273 -8.24 28.96 -6.45
C PRO A 273 -7.75 30.01 -5.46
N LYS A 274 -6.47 29.92 -5.07
CA LYS A 274 -5.77 30.93 -4.27
C LYS A 274 -6.22 32.32 -4.74
N PHE A 275 -6.94 33.07 -3.89
CA PHE A 275 -7.28 34.46 -4.14
C PHE A 275 -6.00 35.23 -4.48
N LYS A 276 -5.74 35.46 -5.76
CA LYS A 276 -4.89 36.55 -6.22
C LYS A 276 -5.78 37.78 -6.35
N SER A 277 -6.15 38.38 -5.22
CA SER A 277 -6.57 39.78 -5.21
C SER A 277 -5.31 40.63 -5.05
N VAL A 278 -4.60 40.87 -6.15
CA VAL A 278 -3.76 42.07 -6.23
C VAL A 278 -4.70 43.21 -6.55
N SER A 279 -5.37 43.74 -5.52
CA SER A 279 -6.03 45.03 -5.60
C SER A 279 -4.95 46.12 -5.51
N SER A 280 -4.61 46.66 -6.67
CA SER A 280 -4.34 48.09 -6.90
C SER A 280 -4.05 48.95 -5.66
N LEU A 281 -2.77 49.29 -5.47
CA LEU A 281 -2.37 50.54 -4.83
C LEU A 281 -1.39 51.24 -5.77
N THR A 282 -1.97 52.09 -6.62
CA THR A 282 -1.30 53.21 -7.28
C THR A 282 -0.81 54.19 -6.21
N MET A 283 0.49 54.47 -6.21
CA MET A 283 1.04 55.83 -6.11
C MET A 283 1.96 56.03 -7.31
#